data_AF-A0A2T6ZD42-F1
#
_entry.id   AF-A0A2T6ZD42-F1
#
_cell.length_a   1.000
_cell.length_b   1.000
_cell.length_c   1.000
_cell.angle_alpha   90.00
_cell.angle_beta   90.00
_cell.angle_gamma   90.00
#
_symmetry.space_group_name_H-M   'P 1'
#
loop_
_entity.id
_entity.type
_entity.pdbx_description
1 polymer ?
#
loop_
_entity_poly.entity_id
_entity_poly.type
_entity_poly.pdbx_seq_one_letter_code
_entity_poly.pdbx_strand_id
1 'polypeptide(L)'
;MERPDISDALGTRMVVLQAANQKKVYVHKALLKDEAVGGCTWSCFPSTTVRSFVEYLYQGDYNPPPTASTHLDYGWVNSVVSEDYEKIFLTHAQLFILSRYRNELSLANLCLERLEEAMVEAKGDSAEPLFVRSMRTLIGYSYSICCHGSNDDAWEELQKAVCRFLVSRGGWLLEVPGSGLVGEDSQLTKDLLIMFINLSIDTDKLRMEAERKCEALKTELAQASQRRRRKAPTSPL
;
A
#
# COMPACT_ATOMS: atom_id res chain seq x y z
N MET A 1 -3.95 -18.43 3.26
CA MET A 1 -5.11 -18.41 4.20
C MET A 1 -5.91 -19.68 3.97
N GLU A 2 -6.53 -20.21 5.01
CA GLU A 2 -7.42 -21.37 4.89
C GLU A 2 -8.77 -20.93 4.29
N ARG A 3 -9.37 -21.79 3.45
CA ARG A 3 -10.63 -21.47 2.77
C ARG A 3 -11.79 -21.41 3.79
N PRO A 4 -12.67 -20.40 3.75
CA PRO A 4 -13.80 -20.32 4.66
C PRO A 4 -14.77 -21.48 4.45
N ASP A 5 -15.25 -22.10 5.53
CA ASP A 5 -16.43 -22.96 5.48
C ASP A 5 -17.69 -22.08 5.44
N ILE A 6 -18.38 -22.12 4.31
CA ILE A 6 -19.55 -21.28 4.03
C ILE A 6 -20.86 -22.08 4.03
N SER A 7 -20.82 -23.36 4.42
CA SER A 7 -21.97 -24.28 4.29
C SER A 7 -23.22 -23.73 4.98
N ASP A 8 -23.06 -23.20 6.18
CA ASP A 8 -24.14 -22.59 6.95
C ASP A 8 -24.64 -21.27 6.34
N ALA A 9 -23.76 -20.51 5.68
CA ALA A 9 -24.10 -19.23 5.09
C ALA A 9 -25.02 -19.37 3.88
N LEU A 10 -24.87 -20.44 3.09
CA LEU A 10 -25.68 -20.73 1.91
C LEU A 10 -27.16 -20.98 2.24
N GLY A 11 -27.47 -21.36 3.49
CA GLY A 11 -28.85 -21.50 3.97
C GLY A 11 -29.55 -20.16 4.29
N THR A 12 -28.82 -19.05 4.28
CA THR A 12 -29.36 -17.74 4.67
C THR A 12 -29.93 -16.94 3.50
N ARG A 13 -30.84 -16.02 3.78
CA ARG A 13 -31.41 -15.15 2.75
C ARG A 13 -30.32 -14.32 2.07
N MET A 14 -30.48 -14.11 0.77
CA MET A 14 -29.66 -13.13 0.05
C MET A 14 -30.10 -11.71 0.39
N VAL A 15 -29.13 -10.80 0.46
CA VAL A 15 -29.33 -9.37 0.57
C VAL A 15 -28.69 -8.66 -0.62
N VAL A 16 -29.20 -7.46 -0.92
CA VAL A 16 -28.75 -6.65 -2.06
C VAL A 16 -27.87 -5.51 -1.56
N LEU A 17 -26.66 -5.44 -2.09
CA LEU A 17 -25.73 -4.34 -1.90
C LEU A 17 -25.80 -3.42 -3.12
N GLN A 18 -26.10 -2.14 -2.90
CA GLN A 18 -26.19 -1.14 -3.94
C GLN A 18 -24.85 -0.41 -4.07
N ALA A 19 -24.18 -0.55 -5.21
CA ALA A 19 -22.91 0.13 -5.51
C ALA A 19 -23.11 1.55 -6.05
N ALA A 20 -22.02 2.32 -6.12
CA ALA A 20 -22.01 3.72 -6.60
C ALA A 20 -22.58 3.89 -8.02
N ASN A 21 -22.24 2.96 -8.91
CA ASN A 21 -22.72 2.93 -10.30
C ASN A 21 -24.14 2.33 -10.45
N GLN A 22 -24.90 2.30 -9.36
CA GLN A 22 -26.26 1.77 -9.26
C GLN A 22 -26.44 0.28 -9.59
N LYS A 23 -25.35 -0.47 -9.81
CA LYS A 23 -25.42 -1.92 -9.98
C LYS A 23 -25.60 -2.62 -8.63
N LYS A 24 -26.34 -3.72 -8.66
CA LYS A 24 -26.67 -4.55 -7.49
C LYS A 24 -25.70 -5.72 -7.39
N VAL A 25 -25.18 -5.97 -6.19
CA VAL A 25 -24.40 -7.17 -5.85
C VAL A 25 -25.18 -7.94 -4.79
N TYR A 26 -25.31 -9.25 -4.97
CA TYR A 26 -26.09 -10.11 -4.09
C TYR A 26 -25.16 -10.96 -3.24
N VAL A 27 -25.45 -11.07 -1.94
CA VAL A 27 -24.63 -11.83 -0.99
C VAL A 27 -25.52 -12.49 0.06
N HIS A 28 -25.13 -13.63 0.59
CA HIS A 28 -25.85 -14.29 1.68
C HIS A 28 -25.65 -13.52 2.99
N LYS A 29 -26.74 -13.25 3.72
CA LYS A 29 -26.71 -12.38 4.91
C LYS A 29 -25.66 -12.83 5.94
N ALA A 30 -25.51 -14.13 6.16
CA ALA A 30 -24.55 -14.66 7.13
C ALA A 30 -23.08 -14.34 6.82
N LEU A 31 -22.73 -13.99 5.58
CA LEU A 31 -21.37 -13.58 5.22
C LEU A 31 -21.08 -12.13 5.58
N LEU A 32 -22.10 -11.32 5.83
CA LEU A 32 -21.92 -9.94 6.26
C LEU A 32 -21.90 -9.88 7.78
N LYS A 33 -20.82 -9.30 8.32
CA LYS A 33 -20.79 -8.88 9.72
C LYS A 33 -21.78 -7.70 9.89
N ASP A 34 -22.56 -7.72 10.98
CA ASP A 34 -23.59 -6.69 11.24
C ASP A 34 -22.98 -5.29 11.50
N GLU A 35 -21.68 -5.21 11.83
CA GLU A 35 -21.00 -3.96 12.19
C GLU A 35 -20.19 -3.41 11.01
N ALA A 36 -20.76 -2.42 10.33
CA ALA A 36 -19.95 -1.47 9.56
C ALA A 36 -19.33 -0.48 10.54
N VAL A 37 -18.00 -0.38 10.58
CA VAL A 37 -17.32 0.60 11.43
C VAL A 37 -17.11 1.85 10.59
N GLY A 38 -17.86 2.93 10.87
CA GLY A 38 -17.70 4.24 10.24
C GLY A 38 -18.77 4.62 9.21
N GLY A 39 -18.58 5.78 8.55
CA GLY A 39 -19.60 6.43 7.70
C GLY A 39 -19.69 5.94 6.24
N CYS A 40 -18.76 5.10 5.78
CA CYS A 40 -18.67 4.74 4.36
C CYS A 40 -19.66 3.60 4.02
N THR A 41 -20.55 3.86 3.06
CA THR A 41 -21.60 2.90 2.64
C THR A 41 -21.21 2.16 1.36
N TRP A 42 -21.94 1.11 1.01
CA TRP A 42 -21.71 0.35 -0.23
C TRP A 42 -21.78 1.23 -1.49
N SER A 43 -22.58 2.30 -1.46
CA SER A 43 -22.75 3.24 -2.57
C SER A 43 -21.55 4.16 -2.79
N CYS A 44 -20.53 4.11 -1.93
CA CYS A 44 -19.28 4.86 -2.13
C CYS A 44 -18.29 4.12 -3.06
N PHE A 45 -18.55 2.85 -3.36
CA PHE A 45 -17.64 2.00 -4.13
C PHE A 45 -18.27 1.54 -5.45
N PRO A 46 -17.48 1.39 -6.53
CA PRO A 46 -17.99 0.81 -7.76
C PRO A 46 -18.34 -0.66 -7.55
N SER A 47 -19.25 -1.18 -8.38
CA SER A 47 -19.71 -2.56 -8.24
C SER A 47 -18.63 -3.61 -8.40
N THR A 48 -17.53 -3.28 -9.10
CA THR A 48 -16.36 -4.15 -9.24
C THR A 48 -15.69 -4.38 -7.88
N THR A 49 -15.45 -3.32 -7.11
CA THR A 49 -14.88 -3.39 -5.76
C THR A 49 -15.81 -4.13 -4.80
N VAL A 50 -17.11 -3.82 -4.83
CA VAL A 50 -18.10 -4.54 -4.00
C VAL A 50 -18.15 -6.02 -4.35
N ARG A 51 -18.05 -6.36 -5.63
CA ARG A 51 -18.01 -7.76 -6.08
C ARG A 51 -16.74 -8.47 -5.59
N SER A 52 -15.55 -7.89 -5.79
CA SER A 52 -14.30 -8.50 -5.33
C SER A 52 -14.28 -8.72 -3.82
N PHE A 53 -14.85 -7.80 -3.04
CA PHE A 53 -15.06 -7.99 -1.61
C PHE A 53 -15.96 -9.20 -1.31
N VAL A 54 -17.11 -9.29 -1.99
CA VAL A 54 -18.03 -10.42 -1.80
C VAL A 54 -17.39 -11.75 -2.25
N GLU A 55 -16.68 -11.77 -3.37
CA GLU A 55 -15.94 -12.94 -3.85
C GLU A 55 -14.93 -13.43 -2.79
N TYR A 56 -14.20 -12.50 -2.17
CA TYR A 56 -13.30 -12.83 -1.06
C TYR A 56 -14.05 -13.46 0.11
N LEU A 57 -15.23 -12.97 0.50
CA LEU A 57 -16.01 -13.60 1.58
C LEU A 57 -16.41 -15.05 1.27
N TYR A 58 -16.58 -15.39 0.00
CA TYR A 58 -16.90 -16.75 -0.43
C TYR A 58 -15.67 -17.66 -0.55
N GLN A 59 -14.55 -17.11 -1.02
CA GLN A 59 -13.40 -17.90 -1.45
C GLN A 59 -12.25 -17.86 -0.45
N GLY A 60 -12.18 -16.81 0.38
CA GLY A 60 -11.06 -16.50 1.25
C GLY A 60 -9.77 -16.15 0.52
N ASP A 61 -9.84 -15.94 -0.79
CA ASP A 61 -8.74 -15.50 -1.62
C ASP A 61 -9.10 -14.20 -2.34
N TYR A 62 -8.07 -13.42 -2.64
CA TYR A 62 -8.20 -12.21 -3.42
C TYR A 62 -7.31 -12.33 -4.63
N ASN A 63 -7.94 -12.58 -5.77
CA ASN A 63 -7.31 -12.54 -7.07
C ASN A 63 -7.77 -11.23 -7.73
N PRO A 64 -6.88 -10.24 -7.92
CA PRO A 64 -7.26 -9.02 -8.59
C PRO A 64 -7.80 -9.36 -9.99
N PRO A 65 -8.86 -8.67 -10.44
CA PRO A 65 -9.40 -8.91 -11.77
C PRO A 65 -8.28 -8.71 -12.81
N PRO A 66 -8.15 -9.62 -13.80
CA PRO A 66 -7.12 -9.49 -14.81
C PRO A 66 -7.23 -8.12 -15.47
N THR A 67 -6.12 -7.39 -15.48
CA THR A 67 -5.99 -6.14 -16.23
C THR A 67 -6.39 -6.43 -17.67
N ALA A 68 -7.43 -5.77 -18.16
CA ALA A 68 -7.92 -6.00 -19.51
C ALA A 68 -6.81 -5.67 -20.50
N SER A 69 -6.12 -6.71 -20.98
CA SER A 69 -5.25 -6.64 -22.14
C SER A 69 -6.14 -6.28 -23.32
N THR A 70 -6.03 -5.06 -23.82
CA THR A 70 -6.47 -4.73 -25.17
C THR A 70 -5.57 -5.49 -26.14
N HIS A 71 -5.87 -6.78 -26.32
CA HIS A 71 -5.29 -7.61 -27.35
C HIS A 71 -5.92 -7.18 -28.69
N LEU A 72 -5.38 -6.12 -29.29
CA LEU A 72 -5.60 -5.87 -30.71
C LEU A 72 -4.79 -6.92 -31.47
N ASP A 73 -5.52 -7.89 -32.00
CA ASP A 73 -5.05 -9.03 -32.78
C ASP A 73 -4.55 -8.60 -34.17
N TYR A 74 -3.40 -7.91 -34.21
CA TYR A 74 -2.62 -7.72 -35.44
C TYR A 74 -1.11 -7.73 -35.13
N GLY A 75 -0.50 -8.89 -35.39
CA GLY A 75 0.88 -9.11 -35.87
C GLY A 75 2.05 -8.28 -35.30
N TRP A 76 2.93 -8.97 -34.55
CA TRP A 76 4.38 -8.73 -34.42
C TRP A 76 4.85 -7.29 -34.19
N VAL A 77 5.13 -6.92 -32.94
CA VAL A 77 6.48 -6.71 -32.32
C VAL A 77 6.22 -6.35 -30.85
N ASN A 78 6.76 -7.12 -29.89
CA ASN A 78 6.84 -6.83 -28.45
C ASN A 78 5.85 -5.78 -27.91
N SER A 79 4.57 -6.14 -27.85
CA SER A 79 3.57 -5.31 -27.17
C SER A 79 3.85 -5.42 -25.67
N VAL A 80 4.71 -4.53 -25.16
CA VAL A 80 4.79 -4.22 -23.74
C VAL A 80 3.35 -4.00 -23.29
N VAL A 81 2.82 -4.95 -22.52
CA VAL A 81 1.53 -4.83 -21.88
C VAL A 81 1.72 -3.67 -20.91
N SER A 82 1.41 -2.45 -21.36
CA SER A 82 1.36 -1.30 -20.47
C SER A 82 0.17 -1.55 -19.58
N GLU A 83 0.40 -2.21 -18.45
CA GLU A 83 -0.61 -2.38 -17.44
C GLU A 83 -1.15 -1.01 -17.04
N ASP A 84 -2.47 -0.90 -17.01
CA ASP A 84 -3.13 0.34 -16.58
C ASP A 84 -3.03 0.43 -15.06
N TYR A 85 -1.83 0.78 -14.56
CA TYR A 85 -1.55 0.88 -13.13
C TYR A 85 -2.48 1.87 -12.41
N GLU A 86 -3.08 2.81 -13.14
CA GLU A 86 -4.13 3.68 -12.60
C GLU A 86 -5.31 2.83 -12.06
N LYS A 87 -5.79 1.87 -12.84
CA LYS A 87 -6.86 0.95 -12.43
C LYS A 87 -6.40 -0.02 -11.36
N ILE A 88 -5.16 -0.52 -11.44
CA ILE A 88 -4.62 -1.45 -10.43
C ILE A 88 -4.57 -0.77 -9.06
N PHE A 89 -3.98 0.42 -8.99
CA PHE A 89 -3.87 1.18 -7.74
C PHE A 89 -5.24 1.47 -7.13
N LEU A 90 -6.19 1.95 -7.94
CA LEU A 90 -7.54 2.24 -7.47
C LEU A 90 -8.28 0.97 -7.01
N THR A 91 -8.08 -0.16 -7.67
CA THR A 91 -8.71 -1.42 -7.28
C THR A 91 -8.25 -1.84 -5.88
N HIS A 92 -6.95 -1.84 -5.63
CA HIS A 92 -6.39 -2.20 -4.33
C HIS A 92 -6.75 -1.17 -3.25
N ALA A 93 -6.62 0.13 -3.53
CA ALA A 93 -6.94 1.18 -2.58
C ALA A 93 -8.42 1.18 -2.18
N GLN A 94 -9.33 1.05 -3.14
CA GLN A 94 -10.77 0.99 -2.86
C GLN A 94 -11.16 -0.25 -2.06
N LEU A 95 -10.59 -1.41 -2.40
CA LEU A 95 -10.87 -2.65 -1.69
C LEU A 95 -10.28 -2.63 -0.28
N PHE A 96 -9.09 -2.03 -0.09
CA PHE A 96 -8.51 -1.76 1.22
C PHE A 96 -9.47 -0.97 2.10
N ILE A 97 -9.92 0.21 1.64
CA ILE A 97 -10.85 1.06 2.40
C ILE A 97 -12.13 0.28 2.73
N LEU A 98 -12.79 -0.32 1.73
CA LEU A 98 -14.00 -1.11 1.96
C LEU A 98 -13.78 -2.21 3.01
N SER A 99 -12.65 -2.91 2.96
CA SER A 99 -12.33 -4.00 3.88
C SER A 99 -12.09 -3.51 5.30
N ARG A 100 -11.43 -2.38 5.49
CA ARG A 100 -11.26 -1.75 6.81
C ARG A 100 -12.62 -1.39 7.42
N TYR A 101 -13.49 -0.75 6.64
CA TYR A 101 -14.85 -0.37 7.05
C TYR A 101 -15.77 -1.56 7.38
N ARG A 102 -15.50 -2.73 6.80
CA ARG A 102 -16.23 -3.98 7.06
C ARG A 102 -15.54 -4.89 8.06
N ASN A 103 -14.46 -4.41 8.70
CA ASN A 103 -13.67 -5.17 9.65
C ASN A 103 -13.17 -6.52 9.11
N GLU A 104 -12.76 -6.52 7.83
CA GLU A 104 -12.07 -7.63 7.17
C GLU A 104 -10.58 -7.32 7.05
N LEU A 105 -9.89 -7.37 8.20
CA LEU A 105 -8.49 -6.95 8.33
C LEU A 105 -7.53 -7.77 7.46
N SER A 106 -7.80 -9.06 7.27
CA SER A 106 -6.98 -9.94 6.42
C SER A 106 -6.99 -9.48 4.96
N LEU A 107 -8.17 -9.15 4.43
CA LEU A 107 -8.28 -8.60 3.09
C LEU A 107 -7.69 -7.20 2.99
N ALA A 108 -7.91 -6.36 4.00
CA ALA A 108 -7.33 -5.01 4.01
C ALA A 108 -5.79 -5.07 3.94
N ASN A 109 -5.13 -5.83 4.81
CA ASN A 109 -3.68 -5.97 4.81
C ASN A 109 -3.16 -6.49 3.46
N LEU A 110 -3.84 -7.51 2.90
CA LEU A 110 -3.49 -8.05 1.59
C LEU A 110 -3.63 -7.00 0.47
N CYS A 111 -4.68 -6.19 0.48
CA CYS A 111 -4.85 -5.13 -0.50
C CYS A 111 -3.77 -4.05 -0.39
N LEU A 112 -3.35 -3.71 0.83
CA LEU A 112 -2.30 -2.73 1.05
C LEU A 112 -0.93 -3.25 0.58
N GLU A 113 -0.61 -4.50 0.89
CA GLU A 113 0.59 -5.19 0.40
C GLU A 113 0.62 -5.22 -1.14
N ARG A 114 -0.48 -5.63 -1.79
CA ARG A 114 -0.60 -5.62 -3.26
C ARG A 114 -0.49 -4.23 -3.86
N LEU A 115 -1.02 -3.20 -3.19
CA LEU A 115 -0.86 -1.82 -3.62
C LEU A 115 0.61 -1.38 -3.58
N GLU A 116 1.32 -1.70 -2.49
CA GLU A 116 2.75 -1.39 -2.36
C GLU A 116 3.58 -2.11 -3.42
N GLU A 117 3.33 -3.41 -3.66
CA GLU A 117 3.96 -4.17 -4.75
C GLU A 117 3.71 -3.53 -6.12
N ALA A 118 2.45 -3.21 -6.42
CA ALA A 118 2.08 -2.59 -7.69
C ALA A 118 2.75 -1.22 -7.89
N MET A 119 2.88 -0.41 -6.83
CA MET A 119 3.59 0.88 -6.90
C MET A 119 5.08 0.70 -7.20
N VAL A 120 5.71 -0.34 -6.64
CA VAL A 120 7.12 -0.69 -6.93
C VAL A 120 7.28 -1.14 -8.37
N GLU A 121 6.41 -2.04 -8.84
CA GLU A 121 6.43 -2.59 -10.19
C GLU A 121 6.21 -1.51 -11.24
N ALA A 122 5.19 -0.67 -11.06
CA ALA A 122 4.89 0.45 -11.95
C ALA A 122 6.08 1.39 -12.12
N LYS A 123 6.88 1.61 -11.07
CA LYS A 123 8.08 2.45 -11.16
C LYS A 123 9.21 1.79 -11.96
N GLY A 124 9.31 0.47 -11.93
CA GLY A 124 10.32 -0.30 -12.69
C GLY A 124 9.97 -0.43 -14.17
N ASP A 125 8.69 -0.66 -14.46
CA ASP A 125 8.25 -1.16 -15.78
C ASP A 125 7.59 -0.11 -16.67
N SER A 126 7.12 1.01 -16.10
CA SER A 126 6.40 2.03 -16.87
C SER A 126 7.25 3.25 -17.22
N ALA A 127 6.92 3.88 -18.35
CA ALA A 127 7.46 5.19 -18.68
C ALA A 127 7.09 6.20 -17.60
N GLU A 128 8.04 7.06 -17.21
CA GLU A 128 7.88 8.01 -16.12
C GLU A 128 6.57 8.84 -16.17
N PRO A 129 6.12 9.36 -17.33
CA PRO A 129 4.85 10.08 -17.41
C PRO A 129 3.61 9.24 -17.05
N LEU A 130 3.63 7.93 -17.36
CA LEU A 130 2.52 7.01 -17.07
C LEU A 130 2.48 6.69 -15.58
N PHE A 131 3.63 6.36 -14.99
CA PHE A 131 3.76 6.20 -13.54
C PHE A 131 3.23 7.42 -12.79
N VAL A 132 3.64 8.62 -13.23
CA VAL A 132 3.23 9.88 -12.60
C VAL A 132 1.73 10.07 -12.63
N ARG A 133 1.11 9.76 -13.77
CA ARG A 133 -0.35 9.83 -13.91
C ARG A 133 -1.04 8.87 -12.95
N SER A 134 -0.61 7.61 -12.89
CA SER A 134 -1.19 6.61 -11.98
C SER A 134 -1.06 7.02 -10.52
N MET A 135 0.10 7.54 -10.10
CA MET A 135 0.31 8.04 -8.75
C MET A 135 -0.56 9.25 -8.43
N ARG A 136 -0.74 10.19 -9.38
CA ARG A 136 -1.64 11.34 -9.19
C ARG A 136 -3.07 10.90 -8.94
N THR A 137 -3.55 9.89 -9.69
CA THR A 137 -4.88 9.34 -9.47
C THR A 137 -5.01 8.68 -8.10
N LEU A 138 -4.00 7.91 -7.66
CA LEU A 138 -3.99 7.28 -6.33
C LEU A 138 -3.99 8.33 -5.20
N ILE A 139 -3.17 9.36 -5.31
CA ILE A 139 -3.12 10.48 -4.35
C ILE A 139 -4.47 11.22 -4.32
N GLY A 140 -5.02 11.52 -5.50
CA GLY A 140 -6.33 12.17 -5.61
C GLY A 140 -7.44 11.34 -4.96
N TYR A 141 -7.35 10.01 -5.06
CA TYR A 141 -8.25 9.10 -4.35
C TYR A 141 -8.02 9.14 -2.84
N SER A 142 -6.77 8.96 -2.35
CA SER A 142 -6.47 8.85 -0.92
C SER A 142 -6.80 10.10 -0.10
N TYR A 143 -6.87 11.27 -0.75
CA TYR A 143 -7.24 12.54 -0.11
C TYR A 143 -8.66 13.00 -0.49
N SER A 144 -9.46 12.15 -1.17
CA SER A 144 -10.83 12.48 -1.56
C SER A 144 -11.78 12.48 -0.37
N ILE A 145 -12.69 13.46 -0.31
CA ILE A 145 -13.58 13.70 0.84
C ILE A 145 -14.71 12.65 0.96
N CYS A 146 -14.88 11.75 -0.01
CA CYS A 146 -16.12 11.01 -0.24
C CYS A 146 -16.65 10.14 0.92
N CYS A 147 -15.89 9.94 2.01
CA CYS A 147 -16.32 9.18 3.18
C CYS A 147 -15.78 9.63 4.56
N HIS A 148 -15.16 10.82 4.70
CA HIS A 148 -14.53 11.20 5.99
C HIS A 148 -15.57 11.31 7.12
N GLY A 149 -15.75 10.23 7.87
CA GLY A 149 -16.39 10.24 9.17
C GLY A 149 -15.43 10.81 10.22
N SER A 150 -15.93 11.08 11.42
CA SER A 150 -15.14 11.69 12.50
C SER A 150 -14.02 10.82 13.09
N ASN A 151 -13.84 9.57 12.62
CA ASN A 151 -12.78 8.65 13.01
C ASN A 151 -12.45 7.77 11.79
N ASP A 152 -11.53 8.20 10.94
CA ASP A 152 -11.28 7.54 9.66
C ASP A 152 -9.86 7.00 9.51
N ASP A 153 -9.47 6.18 10.49
CA ASP A 153 -8.15 5.52 10.57
C ASP A 153 -7.76 4.81 9.27
N ALA A 154 -8.74 4.30 8.51
CA ALA A 154 -8.50 3.63 7.23
C ALA A 154 -7.91 4.58 6.18
N TRP A 155 -8.44 5.80 6.04
CA TRP A 155 -7.89 6.74 5.06
C TRP A 155 -6.54 7.28 5.51
N GLU A 156 -6.36 7.56 6.80
CA GLU A 156 -5.05 7.92 7.33
C GLU A 156 -4.00 6.83 7.05
N GLU A 157 -4.37 5.57 7.20
CA GLU A 157 -3.50 4.43 6.94
C GLU A 157 -3.12 4.35 5.45
N LEU A 158 -4.08 4.53 4.54
CA LEU A 158 -3.82 4.60 3.09
C LEU A 158 -2.91 5.79 2.75
N GLN A 159 -3.21 6.98 3.28
CA GLN A 159 -2.43 8.20 3.08
C GLN A 159 -0.99 8.02 3.57
N LYS A 160 -0.80 7.42 4.76
CA LYS A 160 0.52 7.10 5.31
C LYS A 160 1.28 6.12 4.41
N ALA A 161 0.63 5.08 3.88
CA ALA A 161 1.27 4.12 2.98
C ALA A 161 1.72 4.79 1.66
N VAL A 162 0.85 5.59 1.05
CA VAL A 162 1.18 6.35 -0.17
C VAL A 162 2.32 7.33 0.11
N CYS A 163 2.23 8.14 1.18
CA CYS A 163 3.28 9.10 1.53
C CYS A 163 4.62 8.41 1.85
N ARG A 164 4.61 7.29 2.57
CA ARG A 164 5.81 6.49 2.87
C ARG A 164 6.48 6.05 1.56
N PHE A 165 5.71 5.49 0.64
CA PHE A 165 6.23 5.09 -0.66
C PHE A 165 6.87 6.27 -1.39
N LEU A 166 6.18 7.41 -1.48
CA LEU A 166 6.67 8.62 -2.15
C LEU A 166 7.98 9.16 -1.54
N VAL A 167 8.05 9.26 -0.22
CA VAL A 167 9.22 9.75 0.50
C VAL A 167 10.40 8.79 0.36
N SER A 168 10.15 7.47 0.42
CA SER A 168 11.20 6.44 0.29
C SER A 168 11.90 6.45 -1.07
N ARG A 169 11.24 6.97 -2.11
CA ARG A 169 11.74 7.00 -3.49
C ARG A 169 12.44 8.31 -3.87
N GLY A 170 12.72 9.19 -2.89
CA GLY A 170 13.65 10.31 -2.93
C GLY A 170 13.84 11.00 -4.29
N GLY A 171 13.17 12.15 -4.49
CA GLY A 171 13.41 13.02 -5.66
C GLY A 171 12.23 13.15 -6.62
N TRP A 172 11.31 12.19 -6.65
CA TRP A 172 10.18 12.21 -7.59
C TRP A 172 9.25 13.42 -7.42
N LEU A 173 8.95 13.80 -6.17
CA LEU A 173 8.14 15.00 -5.86
C LEU A 173 8.83 16.32 -6.24
N LEU A 174 10.14 16.30 -6.49
CA LEU A 174 10.93 17.48 -6.86
C LEU A 174 11.09 17.62 -8.39
N GLU A 175 10.95 16.53 -9.15
CA GLU A 175 11.20 16.48 -10.60
C GLU A 175 9.93 16.70 -11.45
N VAL A 176 8.75 16.45 -10.88
CA VAL A 176 7.47 16.71 -11.54
C VAL A 176 6.94 18.07 -11.09
N PRO A 177 6.40 18.94 -11.96
CA PRO A 177 5.77 20.19 -11.54
C PRO A 177 4.63 19.88 -10.55
N GLY A 178 4.92 20.10 -9.25
CA GLY A 178 4.04 19.80 -8.12
C GLY A 178 2.76 20.65 -8.09
N SER A 179 2.66 21.67 -8.96
CA SER A 179 1.54 22.59 -9.06
C SER A 179 0.20 21.92 -9.39
N GLY A 180 0.19 20.66 -9.84
CA GLY A 180 -1.03 19.87 -10.08
C GLY A 180 -1.38 18.83 -9.01
N LEU A 181 -0.53 18.64 -8.00
CA LEU A 181 -0.71 17.65 -6.92
C LEU A 181 -0.96 18.29 -5.56
N VAL A 182 -0.47 19.51 -5.38
CA VAL A 182 -0.40 20.19 -4.09
C VAL A 182 -1.10 21.54 -4.24
N GLY A 183 -2.32 21.66 -3.71
CA GLY A 183 -2.86 22.98 -3.39
C GLY A 183 -2.03 23.63 -2.28
N GLU A 184 -2.02 24.96 -2.22
CA GLU A 184 -1.18 25.76 -1.29
C GLU A 184 -1.35 25.36 0.19
N ASP A 185 -2.46 24.72 0.57
CA ASP A 185 -2.77 24.21 1.91
C ASP A 185 -3.14 22.70 1.95
N SER A 186 -2.60 21.87 1.05
CA SER A 186 -3.02 20.47 1.00
C SER A 186 -2.54 19.65 2.22
N GLN A 187 -3.42 18.86 2.82
CA GLN A 187 -3.09 17.88 3.87
C GLN A 187 -1.94 16.95 3.43
N LEU A 188 -1.90 16.61 2.14
CA LEU A 188 -0.81 15.87 1.51
C LEU A 188 0.57 16.49 1.78
N THR A 189 0.73 17.81 1.66
CA THR A 189 2.02 18.48 1.94
C THR A 189 2.46 18.26 3.38
N LYS A 190 1.51 18.37 4.32
CA LYS A 190 1.78 18.16 5.75
C LYS A 190 2.20 16.72 6.02
N ASP A 191 1.47 15.76 5.47
CA ASP A 191 1.76 14.34 5.65
C ASP A 191 3.10 13.95 5.04
N LEU A 192 3.42 14.46 3.85
CA LEU A 192 4.72 14.27 3.20
C LEU A 192 5.86 14.85 4.05
N LEU A 193 5.70 16.06 4.57
CA LEU A 193 6.72 16.69 5.43
C LEU A 193 6.92 15.90 6.73
N ILE A 194 5.84 15.49 7.38
CA ILE A 194 5.89 14.65 8.59
C ILE A 194 6.61 13.33 8.30
N MET A 195 6.26 12.64 7.21
CA MET A 195 6.92 11.39 6.82
C MET A 195 8.40 11.59 6.49
N PHE A 196 8.75 12.68 5.80
CA PHE A 196 10.15 13.00 5.48
C PHE A 196 10.98 13.29 6.74
N ILE A 197 10.43 14.05 7.70
CA ILE A 197 11.09 14.31 8.99
C ILE A 197 11.30 13.00 9.74
N ASN A 198 10.28 12.14 9.82
CA ASN A 198 10.40 10.85 10.48
C ASN A 198 11.45 9.94 9.83
N LEU A 199 11.47 9.85 8.50
CA LEU A 199 12.49 9.09 7.77
C LEU A 199 13.91 9.64 8.03
N SER A 200 14.05 10.96 8.09
CA SER A 200 15.33 11.61 8.39
C SER A 200 15.82 11.29 9.80
N ILE A 201 14.91 11.32 10.78
CA ILE A 201 15.20 10.94 12.18
C ILE A 201 15.64 9.48 12.25
N ASP A 202 14.93 8.57 11.59
CA ASP A 202 15.25 7.14 11.65
C ASP A 202 16.56 6.82 10.93
N THR A 203 16.84 7.50 9.82
CA THR A 203 18.13 7.41 9.12
C THR A 203 19.28 7.87 10.02
N ASP A 204 19.10 8.97 10.76
CA ASP A 204 20.12 9.46 11.70
C ASP A 204 20.34 8.51 12.89
N LYS A 205 19.27 7.91 13.44
CA LYS A 205 19.39 6.86 14.46
C LYS A 205 20.21 5.67 13.97
N LEU A 206 19.91 5.17 12.76
CA LEU A 206 20.66 4.06 12.15
C LEU A 206 22.13 4.42 11.94
N ARG A 207 22.41 5.64 11.48
CA ARG A 207 23.78 6.15 11.33
C ARG A 207 24.52 6.17 12.68
N MET A 208 23.92 6.74 13.71
CA MET A 208 24.51 6.77 15.06
C MET A 208 24.77 5.37 15.62
N GLU A 209 23.87 4.41 15.37
CA GLU A 209 24.08 3.03 15.80
C GLU A 209 25.25 2.36 15.05
N ALA A 210 25.35 2.59 13.74
CA ALA A 210 26.46 2.09 12.93
C ALA A 210 27.81 2.68 13.38
N GLU A 211 27.86 3.98 13.67
CA GLU A 211 29.04 4.66 14.20
C GLU A 211 29.47 4.07 15.56
N ARG A 212 28.53 3.87 16.49
CA ARG A 212 28.81 3.23 17.78
C ARG A 212 29.36 1.83 17.62
N LYS A 213 28.79 1.01 16.72
CA LYS A 213 29.29 -0.33 16.41
C LYS A 213 30.70 -0.29 15.83
N CYS A 214 30.98 0.66 14.94
CA CYS A 214 32.31 0.85 14.36
C CYS A 214 33.36 1.22 15.42
N GLU A 215 33.05 2.16 16.31
CA GLU A 215 33.96 2.56 17.39
C GLU A 215 34.19 1.46 18.43
N ALA A 216 33.15 0.67 18.74
CA ALA A 216 33.29 -0.52 19.58
C ALA A 216 34.27 -1.53 18.96
N LEU A 217 34.14 -1.84 17.67
CA LEU A 217 35.03 -2.74 16.94
C LEU A 217 36.48 -2.22 16.90
N LYS A 218 36.67 -0.91 16.66
CA LYS A 218 38.01 -0.29 16.70
C LYS A 218 38.65 -0.45 18.08
N THR A 219 37.87 -0.24 19.14
CA THR A 219 38.33 -0.36 20.52
C THR A 219 38.71 -1.80 20.86
N GLU A 220 37.90 -2.78 20.48
CA GLU A 220 38.19 -4.21 20.66
C GLU A 220 39.45 -4.64 19.91
N LEU A 221 39.62 -4.20 18.66
CA LEU A 221 40.80 -4.50 17.85
C LEU A 221 42.08 -3.91 18.46
N ALA A 222 42.00 -2.68 18.97
CA ALA A 222 43.13 -2.03 19.65
C ALA A 222 43.53 -2.80 20.93
N GLN A 223 42.55 -3.20 21.74
CA GLN A 223 42.78 -4.00 22.94
C GLN A 223 43.36 -5.39 22.62
N ALA A 224 42.85 -6.06 21.58
CA ALA A 224 43.37 -7.35 21.13
C ALA A 224 44.83 -7.26 20.66
N SER A 225 45.16 -6.20 19.90
CA SER A 225 46.52 -5.94 19.42
C SER A 225 47.50 -5.67 20.57
N GLN A 226 47.07 -4.91 21.58
CA GLN A 226 47.88 -4.64 22.77
C GLN A 226 48.11 -5.91 23.62
N ARG A 227 47.10 -6.78 23.74
CA ARG A 227 47.24 -8.10 24.40
C ARG A 227 48.22 -9.02 23.68
N ARG A 228 48.25 -9.03 22.34
CA ARG A 228 49.23 -9.80 21.56
C ARG A 228 50.65 -9.31 21.77
N ARG A 229 50.88 -7.99 21.79
CA ARG A 229 52.21 -7.41 22.05
C ARG A 229 52.75 -7.74 23.44
N ARG A 230 51.89 -7.79 24.46
CA ARG A 230 52.28 -8.14 25.83
C ARG A 230 52.59 -9.63 26.05
N LYS A 231 52.16 -10.52 25.15
CA LYS A 231 52.40 -11.97 25.24
C LYS A 231 53.56 -12.47 24.38
N ALA A 232 54.24 -11.59 23.62
CA ALA A 232 55.44 -11.96 22.88
C ALA A 232 56.59 -12.22 23.88
N PRO A 233 57.16 -13.43 23.95
CA PRO A 233 58.25 -13.71 24.88
C PRO A 233 59.48 -12.93 24.45
N THR A 234 60.03 -12.12 25.36
CA THR A 234 61.40 -11.61 25.23
C THR A 234 62.34 -12.80 25.21
N SER A 235 62.86 -13.12 24.02
CA SER A 235 63.95 -14.08 23.87
C SER A 235 65.13 -13.65 24.75
N PRO A 236 65.60 -14.51 25.68
CA PRO A 236 66.83 -14.24 26.38
C PRO A 236 67.99 -14.41 25.40
N LEU A 237 68.84 -13.37 25.31
CA LEU A 237 70.17 -13.43 24.73
C LEU A 237 71.12 -14.20 25.66
#